data_AF-A0A7S1Q0X6-F1
#
_entry.id   AF-A0A7S1Q0X6-F1
#
_cell.length_a   1.000
_cell.length_b   1.000
_cell.length_c   1.000
_cell.angle_alpha   90.00
_cell.angle_beta   90.00
_cell.angle_gamma   90.00
#
_symmetry.space_group_name_H-M   'P 1'
#
loop_
_entity.id
_entity.type
_entity.pdbx_description
1 polymer ?
#
loop_
_entity_poly.entity_id
_entity_poly.type
_entity_poly.pdbx_seq_one_letter_code
_entity_poly.pdbx_strand_id
1 'polypeptide(L)'
;CETAAVPPFVVSDEGPGPLLATCAPLQLCFHCARGTETLNLSRLTQTQQSVKVLDFCRGVESVRTLDAGALGKWAALERVDLGGLSHCEVIETNFLCGAVKLAAVDLRGLRRCKNIAWDFLASCTALTEVDLSPLVECETVCNTLCYHCTSLRTASLANMRSLQSIGFMLFRGCSALTSVDLAGLTSVTAIGKGAFYECTALRSLDLSDLTTCVRIGPMFAYGCSSLTCVNLSGLRACEEVGTAFLRGCEALTNVDMSAMGECRKIGDEFLRGCTALTTLDLRGMAKCEEVRGLNFLEGTKGLTR
;
A
#
# COMPACT_ATOMS: atom_id res chain seq x y z
N CYS A 1 32.38 15.94 -28.06
CA CYS A 1 32.17 17.10 -27.16
C CYS A 1 32.04 16.56 -25.76
N GLU A 2 32.95 17.00 -24.90
CA GLU A 2 33.35 16.38 -23.63
C GLU A 2 32.20 16.28 -22.64
N THR A 3 31.72 15.05 -22.40
CA THR A 3 30.95 14.74 -21.19
C THR A 3 31.95 14.68 -20.04
N ALA A 4 31.99 15.74 -19.22
CA ALA A 4 32.75 15.74 -17.98
C ALA A 4 32.32 14.53 -17.14
N ALA A 5 33.17 13.49 -17.14
CA ALA A 5 32.98 12.32 -16.31
C ALA A 5 33.10 12.78 -14.85
N VAL A 6 31.96 12.83 -14.16
CA VAL A 6 31.94 12.93 -12.70
C VAL A 6 32.68 11.69 -12.18
N PRO A 7 33.69 11.83 -11.30
CA PRO A 7 34.47 10.70 -10.84
C PRO A 7 33.55 9.67 -10.15
N PRO A 8 33.84 8.37 -10.30
CA PRO A 8 33.04 7.32 -9.67
C PRO A 8 33.01 7.51 -8.15
N PHE A 9 31.80 7.59 -7.58
CA PHE A 9 31.60 7.72 -6.13
C PHE A 9 31.52 6.34 -5.49
N VAL A 10 32.38 6.06 -4.51
CA VAL A 10 32.31 4.85 -3.69
C VAL A 10 31.13 4.96 -2.74
N VAL A 11 30.09 4.15 -2.95
CA VAL A 11 28.86 4.15 -2.14
C VAL A 11 28.93 3.18 -0.94
N SER A 12 29.90 2.26 -0.91
CA SER A 12 30.14 1.35 0.22
C SER A 12 31.63 0.98 0.37
N ASP A 13 32.12 0.88 1.61
CA ASP A 13 33.48 0.38 1.96
C ASP A 13 33.50 -1.11 2.34
N GLU A 14 32.37 -1.82 2.32
CA GLU A 14 32.30 -3.24 2.71
C GLU A 14 32.03 -4.15 1.49
N GLY A 15 33.09 -4.74 0.94
CA GLY A 15 33.05 -5.68 -0.20
C GLY A 15 34.10 -5.40 -1.29
N PRO A 16 34.35 -6.33 -2.24
CA PRO A 16 35.59 -6.37 -3.05
C PRO A 16 35.55 -5.45 -4.28
N GLY A 17 35.02 -4.23 -4.17
CA GLY A 17 35.10 -3.22 -5.22
C GLY A 17 34.20 -2.00 -5.01
N PRO A 18 34.57 -0.83 -5.59
CA PRO A 18 33.76 0.38 -5.47
C PRO A 18 32.46 0.25 -6.27
N LEU A 19 31.33 0.60 -5.66
CA LEU A 19 30.07 0.86 -6.38
C LEU A 19 30.32 1.98 -7.40
N LEU A 20 30.10 1.71 -8.69
CA LEU A 20 30.28 2.70 -9.75
C LEU A 20 28.90 3.28 -10.08
N ALA A 21 28.62 4.48 -9.57
CA ALA A 21 27.49 5.26 -10.06
C ALA A 21 27.91 6.08 -11.29
N THR A 22 27.22 5.90 -12.42
CA THR A 22 27.41 6.79 -13.58
C THR A 22 26.36 7.90 -13.54
N CYS A 23 26.82 9.14 -13.47
CA CYS A 23 25.96 10.32 -13.61
C CYS A 23 25.84 10.67 -15.09
N ALA A 24 24.72 10.32 -15.72
CA ALA A 24 24.20 11.20 -16.77
C ALA A 24 23.57 12.43 -16.07
N PRO A 25 23.50 13.61 -16.71
CA PRO A 25 22.87 14.77 -16.06
C PRO A 25 21.46 14.37 -15.58
N LEU A 26 21.23 14.46 -14.26
CA LEU A 26 19.96 14.17 -13.56
C LEU A 26 19.62 12.67 -13.34
N GLN A 27 20.48 11.72 -13.71
CA GLN A 27 20.24 10.28 -13.50
C GLN A 27 21.41 9.63 -12.75
N LEU A 28 21.09 8.94 -11.66
CA LEU A 28 22.03 8.14 -10.89
C LEU A 28 21.76 6.66 -11.16
N CYS A 29 22.63 6.02 -11.93
CA CYS A 29 22.55 4.60 -12.20
C CYS A 29 23.57 3.82 -11.37
N PHE A 30 23.11 2.86 -10.57
CA PHE A 30 23.99 1.94 -9.87
C PHE A 30 24.43 0.80 -10.79
N HIS A 31 25.74 0.66 -10.98
CA HIS A 31 26.34 -0.44 -11.70
C HIS A 31 27.39 -1.11 -10.81
N CYS A 32 27.33 -2.44 -10.71
CA CYS A 32 28.37 -3.28 -10.11
C CYS A 32 28.45 -3.21 -8.57
N ALA A 33 27.46 -3.81 -7.90
CA ALA A 33 27.52 -4.21 -6.50
C ALA A 33 27.94 -5.70 -6.37
N ARG A 34 28.80 -6.22 -7.27
CA ARG A 34 29.13 -7.67 -7.32
C ARG A 34 29.77 -8.11 -6.00
N GLY A 35 29.05 -8.94 -5.25
CA GLY A 35 29.48 -9.45 -3.95
C GLY A 35 29.08 -8.58 -2.76
N THR A 36 28.39 -7.46 -2.99
CA THR A 36 27.79 -6.64 -1.94
C THR A 36 26.41 -7.21 -1.61
N GLU A 37 26.25 -7.71 -0.39
CA GLU A 37 24.95 -8.21 0.11
C GLU A 37 24.08 -7.08 0.68
N THR A 38 24.68 -6.08 1.31
CA THR A 38 23.97 -4.91 1.86
C THR A 38 24.38 -3.65 1.13
N LEU A 39 23.43 -3.02 0.44
CA LEU A 39 23.62 -1.75 -0.23
C LEU A 39 23.11 -0.61 0.65
N ASN A 40 24.04 0.16 1.24
CA ASN A 40 23.73 1.31 2.08
C ASN A 40 23.90 2.63 1.30
N LEU A 41 22.81 3.38 1.14
CA LEU A 41 22.78 4.68 0.45
C LEU A 41 22.66 5.87 1.41
N SER A 42 22.69 5.64 2.73
CA SER A 42 22.60 6.72 3.73
C SER A 42 23.70 7.78 3.58
N ARG A 43 24.84 7.40 2.99
CA ARG A 43 25.97 8.29 2.69
C ARG A 43 25.71 9.21 1.49
N LEU A 44 24.65 8.98 0.70
CA LEU A 44 24.29 9.91 -0.35
C LEU A 44 23.86 11.24 0.26
N THR A 45 24.67 12.27 0.05
CA THR A 45 24.48 13.58 0.68
C THR A 45 23.32 14.37 0.06
N GLN A 46 22.82 15.38 0.77
CA GLN A 46 21.80 16.32 0.27
C GLN A 46 22.21 17.08 -1.00
N THR A 47 23.47 17.00 -1.44
CA THR A 47 23.94 17.66 -2.67
C THR A 47 23.38 17.01 -3.95
N GLN A 48 22.80 15.82 -3.87
CA GLN A 48 22.16 15.12 -4.99
C GLN A 48 20.71 15.56 -5.24
N GLN A 49 20.27 16.70 -4.70
CA GLN A 49 18.91 17.25 -4.91
C GLN A 49 18.55 17.50 -6.37
N SER A 50 19.50 17.53 -7.29
CA SER A 50 19.26 17.65 -8.73
C SER A 50 18.95 16.32 -9.41
N VAL A 51 19.19 15.17 -8.77
CA VAL A 51 18.91 13.86 -9.36
C VAL A 51 17.40 13.66 -9.47
N LYS A 52 16.96 13.36 -10.69
CA LYS A 52 15.57 13.08 -11.04
C LYS A 52 15.27 11.59 -11.13
N VAL A 53 16.24 10.80 -11.57
CA VAL A 53 16.06 9.37 -11.80
C VAL A 53 17.08 8.58 -11.01
N LEU A 54 16.59 7.63 -10.23
CA LEU A 54 17.40 6.63 -9.53
C LEU A 54 17.18 5.26 -10.16
N ASP A 55 18.23 4.62 -10.64
CA ASP A 55 18.12 3.42 -11.46
C ASP A 55 19.02 2.29 -10.95
N PHE A 56 18.41 1.16 -10.57
CA PHE A 56 19.06 -0.08 -10.12
C PHE A 56 19.00 -1.20 -11.17
N CYS A 57 18.78 -0.92 -12.46
CA CYS A 57 18.52 -1.95 -13.47
C CYS A 57 19.67 -2.94 -13.74
N ARG A 58 20.93 -2.69 -13.34
CA ARG A 58 22.07 -3.51 -13.77
C ARG A 58 23.11 -3.75 -12.69
N GLY A 59 23.54 -5.02 -12.54
CA GLY A 59 24.73 -5.36 -11.75
C GLY A 59 24.56 -5.20 -10.23
N VAL A 60 23.33 -5.24 -9.74
CA VAL A 60 22.98 -5.23 -8.31
C VAL A 60 22.32 -6.56 -7.89
N GLU A 61 22.50 -7.62 -8.68
CA GLU A 61 21.79 -8.89 -8.45
C GLU A 61 22.19 -9.57 -7.15
N SER A 62 23.35 -9.27 -6.57
CA SER A 62 23.78 -9.83 -5.28
C SER A 62 23.23 -9.10 -4.05
N VAL A 63 22.59 -7.94 -4.24
CA VAL A 63 22.06 -7.14 -3.12
C VAL A 63 20.86 -7.86 -2.51
N ARG A 64 20.99 -8.22 -1.22
CA ARG A 64 19.94 -8.83 -0.39
C ARG A 64 19.24 -7.78 0.49
N THR A 65 19.99 -6.80 0.99
CA THR A 65 19.45 -5.74 1.84
C THR A 65 19.71 -4.38 1.20
N LEU A 66 18.66 -3.56 1.08
CA LEU A 66 18.76 -2.18 0.65
C LEU A 66 18.43 -1.27 1.84
N ASP A 67 19.44 -0.56 2.37
CA ASP A 67 19.25 0.56 3.29
C ASP A 67 19.45 1.84 2.49
N ALA A 68 18.36 2.42 2.00
CA ALA A 68 18.47 3.58 1.13
C ALA A 68 18.41 4.94 1.85
N GLY A 69 18.43 4.98 3.20
CA GLY A 69 18.47 6.23 3.95
C GLY A 69 17.23 7.11 3.75
N ALA A 70 17.41 8.38 3.39
CA ALA A 70 16.33 9.38 3.29
C ALA A 70 16.25 10.03 1.89
N LEU A 71 16.19 9.21 0.82
CA LEU A 71 16.07 9.70 -0.56
C LEU A 71 14.83 10.56 -0.81
N GLY A 72 13.78 10.45 0.01
CA GLY A 72 12.61 11.31 -0.07
C GLY A 72 12.90 12.79 0.19
N LYS A 73 14.09 13.12 0.70
CA LYS A 73 14.60 14.49 0.80
C LYS A 73 15.12 15.05 -0.53
N TRP A 74 15.22 14.26 -1.59
CA TRP A 74 15.69 14.72 -2.89
C TRP A 74 14.58 15.45 -3.63
N ALA A 75 14.64 16.78 -3.60
CA ALA A 75 13.59 17.68 -4.10
C ALA A 75 13.33 17.60 -5.62
N ALA A 76 14.19 16.93 -6.41
CA ALA A 76 13.98 16.69 -7.83
C ALA A 76 13.67 15.23 -8.19
N LEU A 77 13.66 14.29 -7.24
CA LEU A 77 13.47 12.87 -7.55
C LEU A 77 12.07 12.62 -8.11
N GLU A 78 12.02 12.18 -9.36
CA GLU A 78 10.80 11.98 -10.16
C GLU A 78 10.54 10.50 -10.45
N ARG A 79 11.59 9.67 -10.55
CA ARG A 79 11.48 8.24 -10.84
C ARG A 79 12.50 7.41 -10.06
N VAL A 80 12.06 6.26 -9.56
CA VAL A 80 12.92 5.25 -8.93
C VAL A 80 12.66 3.90 -9.60
N ASP A 81 13.72 3.25 -10.08
CA ASP A 81 13.65 1.96 -10.74
C ASP A 81 14.41 0.91 -9.92
N LEU A 82 13.67 0.01 -9.24
CA LEU A 82 14.23 -1.08 -8.43
C LEU A 82 14.26 -2.41 -9.20
N GLY A 83 14.10 -2.38 -10.53
CA GLY A 83 13.93 -3.56 -11.38
C GLY A 83 15.06 -4.60 -11.32
N GLY A 84 16.30 -4.18 -11.05
CA GLY A 84 17.45 -5.08 -10.98
C GLY A 84 17.70 -5.76 -9.63
N LEU A 85 16.92 -5.43 -8.59
CA LEU A 85 17.10 -5.96 -7.22
C LEU A 85 16.49 -7.37 -7.04
N SER A 86 16.78 -8.29 -7.95
CA SER A 86 16.12 -9.61 -8.05
C SER A 86 16.33 -10.55 -6.85
N HIS A 87 17.36 -10.31 -6.03
CA HIS A 87 17.64 -11.07 -4.81
C HIS A 87 17.43 -10.25 -3.54
N CYS A 88 16.87 -9.04 -3.64
CA CYS A 88 16.60 -8.21 -2.48
C CYS A 88 15.50 -8.85 -1.64
N GLU A 89 15.84 -9.15 -0.39
CA GLU A 89 14.98 -9.77 0.61
C GLU A 89 14.43 -8.73 1.58
N VAL A 90 15.18 -7.64 1.84
CA VAL A 90 14.84 -6.62 2.82
C VAL A 90 15.09 -5.21 2.27
N ILE A 91 14.08 -4.35 2.40
CA ILE A 91 14.24 -2.91 2.27
C ILE A 91 14.14 -2.28 3.66
N GLU A 92 15.28 -1.81 4.14
CA GLU A 92 15.39 -1.10 5.41
C GLU A 92 15.21 0.40 5.15
N THR A 93 14.54 1.10 6.08
CA THR A 93 14.25 2.55 6.08
C THR A 93 13.13 3.07 5.16
N ASN A 94 12.48 4.14 5.61
CA ASN A 94 11.35 4.81 4.95
C ASN A 94 11.84 5.69 3.80
N PHE A 95 12.68 5.17 2.92
CA PHE A 95 13.59 6.02 2.16
C PHE A 95 12.94 6.84 1.05
N LEU A 96 11.77 6.49 0.52
CA LEU A 96 11.01 7.35 -0.42
C LEU A 96 9.94 8.20 0.28
N CYS A 97 9.82 8.10 1.60
CA CYS A 97 8.89 8.91 2.38
C CYS A 97 9.15 10.41 2.15
N GLY A 98 8.12 11.13 1.74
CA GLY A 98 8.18 12.55 1.46
C GLY A 98 8.78 12.93 0.11
N ALA A 99 9.01 11.98 -0.80
CA ALA A 99 9.45 12.27 -2.17
C ALA A 99 8.32 12.94 -2.98
N VAL A 100 8.07 14.22 -2.73
CA VAL A 100 6.88 14.95 -3.24
C VAL A 100 6.82 15.08 -4.77
N LYS A 101 7.92 14.88 -5.48
CA LYS A 101 7.96 14.86 -6.95
C LYS A 101 7.99 13.46 -7.56
N LEU A 102 8.08 12.42 -6.75
CA LEU A 102 8.14 11.04 -7.23
C LEU A 102 6.84 10.70 -7.95
N ALA A 103 6.92 10.54 -9.26
CA ALA A 103 5.79 10.26 -10.13
C ALA A 103 5.72 8.78 -10.54
N ALA A 104 6.84 8.04 -10.45
CA ALA A 104 6.91 6.63 -10.82
C ALA A 104 7.89 5.84 -9.94
N VAL A 105 7.49 4.64 -9.53
CA VAL A 105 8.34 3.66 -8.86
C VAL A 105 8.17 2.29 -9.52
N ASP A 106 9.27 1.65 -9.90
CA ASP A 106 9.26 0.28 -10.45
C ASP A 106 9.71 -0.70 -9.36
N LEU A 107 8.82 -1.60 -8.95
CA LEU A 107 9.07 -2.62 -7.93
C LEU A 107 9.30 -4.02 -8.50
N ARG A 108 9.39 -4.19 -9.83
CA ARG A 108 9.43 -5.51 -10.50
C ARG A 108 10.59 -6.41 -10.06
N GLY A 109 11.69 -5.82 -9.59
CA GLY A 109 12.85 -6.54 -9.06
C GLY A 109 12.61 -7.19 -7.71
N LEU A 110 11.65 -6.69 -6.91
CA LEU A 110 11.52 -7.03 -5.48
C LEU A 110 10.73 -8.31 -5.20
N ARG A 111 10.80 -9.30 -6.09
CA ARG A 111 9.96 -10.52 -5.99
C ARG A 111 10.26 -11.38 -4.77
N ARG A 112 11.50 -11.31 -4.27
CA ARG A 112 11.98 -12.02 -3.08
C ARG A 112 11.93 -11.17 -1.81
N CYS A 113 11.41 -9.94 -1.92
CA CYS A 113 11.37 -9.03 -0.80
C CYS A 113 10.29 -9.49 0.19
N LYS A 114 10.73 -9.86 1.39
CA LYS A 114 9.87 -10.33 2.48
C LYS A 114 9.43 -9.19 3.38
N ASN A 115 10.28 -8.16 3.50
CA ASN A 115 10.06 -7.03 4.40
C ASN A 115 10.43 -5.71 3.72
N ILE A 116 9.50 -4.77 3.73
CA ILE A 116 9.68 -3.39 3.27
C ILE A 116 9.44 -2.47 4.46
N ALA A 117 10.29 -1.47 4.68
CA ALA A 117 10.06 -0.53 5.77
C ALA A 117 8.67 0.12 5.76
N TRP A 118 8.22 0.56 6.94
CA TRP A 118 6.99 1.35 7.07
C TRP A 118 7.12 2.67 6.30
N ASP A 119 6.00 3.32 5.98
CA ASP A 119 5.99 4.62 5.29
C ASP A 119 6.79 4.66 3.96
N PHE A 120 7.10 3.52 3.35
CA PHE A 120 8.05 3.45 2.24
C PHE A 120 7.76 4.46 1.12
N LEU A 121 6.49 4.66 0.75
CA LEU A 121 6.02 5.67 -0.22
C LEU A 121 5.17 6.78 0.42
N ALA A 122 5.15 6.91 1.75
CA ALA A 122 4.28 7.88 2.42
C ALA A 122 4.56 9.31 1.93
N SER A 123 3.51 10.10 1.76
CA SER A 123 3.56 11.50 1.30
C SER A 123 4.21 11.70 -0.08
N CYS A 124 4.27 10.66 -0.93
CA CYS A 124 4.61 10.80 -2.35
C CYS A 124 3.42 11.42 -3.10
N THR A 125 3.26 12.74 -2.96
CA THR A 125 2.06 13.47 -3.42
C THR A 125 1.96 13.64 -4.94
N ALA A 126 3.02 13.33 -5.71
CA ALA A 126 2.99 13.29 -7.18
C ALA A 126 2.72 11.89 -7.76
N LEU A 127 2.78 10.83 -6.95
CA LEU A 127 2.58 9.46 -7.41
C LEU A 127 1.11 9.25 -7.80
N THR A 128 0.87 8.81 -9.04
CA THR A 128 -0.51 8.62 -9.56
C THR A 128 -0.94 7.17 -9.63
N GLU A 129 0.00 6.24 -9.67
CA GLU A 129 -0.24 4.80 -9.68
C GLU A 129 0.86 4.08 -8.88
N VAL A 130 0.51 2.95 -8.29
CA VAL A 130 1.49 2.06 -7.64
C VAL A 130 1.12 0.59 -7.87
N ASP A 131 2.09 -0.19 -8.34
CA ASP A 131 1.95 -1.63 -8.50
C ASP A 131 2.79 -2.37 -7.44
N LEU A 132 2.11 -2.93 -6.43
CA LEU A 132 2.69 -3.75 -5.37
C LEU A 132 2.65 -5.25 -5.70
N SER A 133 1.98 -5.66 -6.80
CA SER A 133 1.89 -7.07 -7.22
C SER A 133 3.23 -7.78 -7.43
N PRO A 134 4.36 -7.10 -7.73
CA PRO A 134 5.66 -7.78 -7.78
C PRO A 134 6.11 -8.38 -6.45
N LEU A 135 5.60 -7.95 -5.30
CA LEU A 135 6.03 -8.32 -3.95
C LEU A 135 5.50 -9.70 -3.50
N VAL A 136 5.68 -10.73 -4.33
CA VAL A 136 4.99 -12.03 -4.20
C VAL A 136 5.41 -12.86 -2.97
N GLU A 137 6.61 -12.66 -2.43
CA GLU A 137 7.08 -13.30 -1.18
C GLU A 137 6.80 -12.46 0.07
N CYS A 138 6.19 -11.28 -0.06
CA CYS A 138 5.91 -10.41 1.08
C CYS A 138 4.70 -10.94 1.87
N GLU A 139 4.93 -11.30 3.13
CA GLU A 139 3.88 -11.80 4.04
C GLU A 139 3.06 -10.66 4.66
N THR A 140 3.61 -9.45 4.74
CA THR A 140 2.92 -8.28 5.30
C THR A 140 3.28 -7.05 4.48
N VAL A 141 2.29 -6.47 3.80
CA VAL A 141 2.44 -5.13 3.24
C VAL A 141 2.46 -4.16 4.40
N CYS A 142 3.56 -3.45 4.53
CA CYS A 142 3.86 -2.69 5.73
C CYS A 142 2.88 -1.53 5.99
N ASN A 143 2.82 -1.16 7.27
CA ASN A 143 1.96 -0.09 7.75
C ASN A 143 2.31 1.21 7.01
N THR A 144 1.26 2.00 6.73
CA THR A 144 1.37 3.36 6.19
C THR A 144 2.17 3.49 4.89
N LEU A 145 2.37 2.39 4.15
CA LEU A 145 3.25 2.36 2.96
C LEU A 145 2.87 3.44 1.93
N CYS A 146 1.59 3.67 1.66
CA CYS A 146 1.10 4.73 0.77
C CYS A 146 0.31 5.82 1.53
N TYR A 147 0.68 6.13 2.77
CA TYR A 147 0.01 7.14 3.58
C TYR A 147 0.08 8.54 2.94
N HIS A 148 -1.05 9.22 2.75
CA HIS A 148 -1.16 10.56 2.18
C HIS A 148 -0.53 10.74 0.79
N CYS A 149 -0.54 9.71 -0.07
CA CYS A 149 -0.28 9.87 -1.50
C CYS A 149 -1.51 10.50 -2.18
N THR A 150 -1.68 11.82 -2.04
CA THR A 150 -2.93 12.52 -2.40
C THR A 150 -3.28 12.54 -3.88
N SER A 151 -2.31 12.31 -4.78
CA SER A 151 -2.54 12.17 -6.22
C SER A 151 -2.70 10.72 -6.70
N LEU A 152 -2.55 9.74 -5.80
CA LEU A 152 -2.61 8.32 -6.15
C LEU A 152 -4.03 7.97 -6.60
N ARG A 153 -4.19 7.49 -7.83
CA ARG A 153 -5.48 7.15 -8.46
C ARG A 153 -5.73 5.65 -8.47
N THR A 154 -4.68 4.87 -8.65
CA THR A 154 -4.74 3.41 -8.75
C THR A 154 -3.68 2.76 -7.87
N ALA A 155 -4.01 1.62 -7.27
CA ALA A 155 -3.06 0.76 -6.59
C ALA A 155 -3.38 -0.70 -6.90
N SER A 156 -2.35 -1.54 -7.05
CA SER A 156 -2.51 -2.98 -7.27
C SER A 156 -1.78 -3.79 -6.21
N LEU A 157 -2.48 -4.73 -5.59
CA LEU A 157 -1.94 -5.79 -4.74
C LEU A 157 -2.23 -7.17 -5.35
N ALA A 158 -2.55 -7.22 -6.65
CA ALA A 158 -3.08 -8.42 -7.28
C ALA A 158 -2.12 -9.62 -7.16
N ASN A 159 -2.69 -10.81 -6.95
CA ASN A 159 -2.00 -12.10 -6.94
C ASN A 159 -0.88 -12.26 -5.91
N MET A 160 -0.85 -11.45 -4.84
CA MET A 160 0.10 -11.61 -3.74
C MET A 160 -0.34 -12.76 -2.80
N ARG A 161 -0.16 -14.01 -3.24
CA ARG A 161 -0.66 -15.21 -2.54
C ARG A 161 0.02 -15.49 -1.20
N SER A 162 1.18 -14.91 -0.92
CA SER A 162 1.87 -15.06 0.37
C SER A 162 1.41 -14.02 1.40
N LEU A 163 0.68 -12.98 0.97
CA LEU A 163 0.27 -11.87 1.82
C LEU A 163 -0.71 -12.34 2.90
N GLN A 164 -0.27 -12.28 4.17
CA GLN A 164 -1.06 -12.67 5.33
C GLN A 164 -1.85 -11.50 5.92
N SER A 165 -1.39 -10.26 5.76
CA SER A 165 -2.04 -9.08 6.32
C SER A 165 -1.91 -7.85 5.45
N ILE A 166 -3.01 -7.10 5.31
CA ILE A 166 -3.02 -5.73 4.76
C ILE A 166 -2.72 -4.76 5.90
N GLY A 167 -1.69 -3.92 5.74
CA GLY A 167 -1.17 -3.04 6.79
C GLY A 167 -2.13 -1.97 7.32
N PHE A 168 -1.81 -1.45 8.51
CA PHE A 168 -2.49 -0.31 9.13
C PHE A 168 -2.35 0.95 8.27
N MET A 169 -3.45 1.69 8.07
CA MET A 169 -3.47 2.97 7.36
C MET A 169 -2.78 2.95 5.99
N LEU A 170 -2.79 1.80 5.30
CA LEU A 170 -2.03 1.56 4.07
C LEU A 170 -2.22 2.66 3.01
N PHE A 171 -3.47 3.05 2.74
CA PHE A 171 -3.85 4.10 1.80
C PHE A 171 -4.50 5.31 2.48
N ARG A 172 -4.24 5.51 3.77
CA ARG A 172 -4.90 6.61 4.51
C ARG A 172 -4.65 7.95 3.83
N GLY A 173 -5.72 8.68 3.52
CA GLY A 173 -5.63 10.02 2.93
C GLY A 173 -5.21 10.04 1.45
N CYS A 174 -5.21 8.91 0.75
CA CYS A 174 -5.12 8.87 -0.71
C CYS A 174 -6.42 9.38 -1.35
N SER A 175 -6.67 10.68 -1.24
CA SER A 175 -7.95 11.30 -1.58
C SER A 175 -8.33 11.19 -3.06
N ALA A 176 -7.35 11.01 -3.97
CA ALA A 176 -7.61 10.77 -5.39
C ALA A 176 -7.78 9.29 -5.77
N LEU A 177 -7.66 8.35 -4.82
CA LEU A 177 -7.65 6.91 -5.11
C LEU A 177 -9.02 6.46 -5.55
N THR A 178 -9.14 6.06 -6.82
CA THR A 178 -10.41 5.63 -7.42
C THR A 178 -10.60 4.13 -7.43
N SER A 179 -9.51 3.35 -7.45
CA SER A 179 -9.54 1.90 -7.53
C SER A 179 -8.34 1.25 -6.86
N VAL A 180 -8.57 0.11 -6.21
CA VAL A 180 -7.53 -0.76 -5.66
C VAL A 180 -7.81 -2.18 -6.12
N ASP A 181 -6.83 -2.81 -6.76
CA ASP A 181 -6.92 -4.21 -7.18
C ASP A 181 -6.44 -5.13 -6.05
N LEU A 182 -7.36 -5.94 -5.53
CA LEU A 182 -7.16 -6.91 -4.45
C LEU A 182 -7.37 -8.36 -4.95
N ALA A 183 -7.41 -8.58 -6.27
CA ALA A 183 -7.66 -9.90 -6.84
C ALA A 183 -6.56 -10.90 -6.46
N GLY A 184 -6.92 -12.16 -6.24
CA GLY A 184 -5.99 -13.24 -5.93
C GLY A 184 -5.34 -13.19 -4.53
N LEU A 185 -5.83 -12.34 -3.62
CA LEU A 185 -5.37 -12.23 -2.22
C LEU A 185 -5.97 -13.34 -1.32
N THR A 186 -5.69 -14.60 -1.65
CA THR A 186 -6.36 -15.76 -1.04
C THR A 186 -5.84 -16.17 0.35
N SER A 187 -4.77 -15.55 0.85
CA SER A 187 -4.11 -15.93 2.13
C SER A 187 -4.19 -14.83 3.19
N VAL A 188 -4.84 -13.70 2.90
CA VAL A 188 -4.97 -12.60 3.85
C VAL A 188 -5.86 -13.03 5.00
N THR A 189 -5.33 -13.01 6.22
CA THR A 189 -6.03 -13.35 7.46
C THR A 189 -6.52 -12.12 8.21
N ALA A 190 -5.91 -10.95 7.96
CA ALA A 190 -6.29 -9.71 8.64
C ALA A 190 -6.14 -8.46 7.77
N ILE A 191 -7.01 -7.49 8.04
CA ILE A 191 -6.88 -6.12 7.54
C ILE A 191 -6.63 -5.18 8.73
N GLY A 192 -5.63 -4.31 8.59
CA GLY A 192 -5.27 -3.31 9.59
C GLY A 192 -6.32 -2.21 9.74
N LYS A 193 -6.23 -1.47 10.85
CA LYS A 193 -7.10 -0.30 11.09
C LYS A 193 -6.88 0.75 10.00
N GLY A 194 -7.98 1.29 9.47
CA GLY A 194 -7.94 2.43 8.55
C GLY A 194 -7.28 2.18 7.20
N ALA A 195 -7.24 0.95 6.69
CA ALA A 195 -6.56 0.60 5.44
C ALA A 195 -6.90 1.53 4.25
N PHE A 196 -8.15 1.99 4.17
CA PHE A 196 -8.66 2.92 3.15
C PHE A 196 -9.22 4.22 3.78
N TYR A 197 -8.79 4.60 4.98
CA TYR A 197 -9.30 5.77 5.69
C TYR A 197 -9.17 7.06 4.85
N GLU A 198 -10.26 7.80 4.65
CA GLU A 198 -10.32 9.03 3.86
C GLU A 198 -9.85 8.90 2.40
N CYS A 199 -10.02 7.72 1.79
CA CYS A 199 -9.94 7.56 0.33
C CYS A 199 -11.21 8.10 -0.34
N THR A 200 -11.39 9.43 -0.32
CA THR A 200 -12.66 10.09 -0.65
C THR A 200 -13.13 9.91 -2.10
N ALA A 201 -12.24 9.62 -3.05
CA ALA A 201 -12.58 9.31 -4.44
C ALA A 201 -12.83 7.81 -4.74
N LEU A 202 -12.66 6.92 -3.75
CA LEU A 202 -12.73 5.47 -3.96
C LEU A 202 -14.16 5.06 -4.27
N ARG A 203 -14.39 4.43 -5.43
CA ARG A 203 -15.74 4.13 -5.92
C ARG A 203 -16.24 2.74 -5.59
N SER A 204 -15.33 1.78 -5.58
CA SER A 204 -15.63 0.38 -5.31
C SER A 204 -14.48 -0.29 -4.56
N LEU A 205 -14.83 -1.26 -3.73
CA LEU A 205 -13.89 -2.17 -3.07
C LEU A 205 -14.36 -3.61 -3.26
N ASP A 206 -13.50 -4.44 -3.83
CA ASP A 206 -13.77 -5.87 -4.00
C ASP A 206 -12.95 -6.71 -3.02
N LEU A 207 -13.63 -7.40 -2.10
CA LEU A 207 -13.03 -8.30 -1.12
C LEU A 207 -13.41 -9.76 -1.40
N SER A 208 -13.87 -10.11 -2.61
CA SER A 208 -14.33 -11.46 -2.96
C SER A 208 -13.29 -12.55 -2.72
N ASP A 209 -12.01 -12.21 -2.89
CA ASP A 209 -10.91 -13.17 -2.83
C ASP A 209 -10.32 -13.31 -1.42
N LEU A 210 -10.74 -12.48 -0.46
CA LEU A 210 -10.29 -12.51 0.93
C LEU A 210 -10.95 -13.62 1.76
N THR A 211 -10.93 -14.84 1.22
CA THR A 211 -11.64 -16.02 1.76
C THR A 211 -11.16 -16.50 3.12
N THR A 212 -9.91 -16.18 3.49
CA THR A 212 -9.28 -16.55 4.76
C THR A 212 -9.29 -15.42 5.79
N CYS A 213 -9.87 -14.26 5.46
CA CYS A 213 -9.81 -13.09 6.33
C CYS A 213 -10.68 -13.30 7.57
N VAL A 214 -10.04 -13.32 8.75
CA VAL A 214 -10.66 -13.54 10.06
C VAL A 214 -11.03 -12.23 10.74
N ARG A 215 -10.28 -11.15 10.50
CA ARG A 215 -10.50 -9.87 11.18
C ARG A 215 -10.30 -8.67 10.27
N ILE A 216 -11.26 -7.74 10.33
CA ILE A 216 -11.13 -6.41 9.75
C ILE A 216 -10.97 -5.36 10.85
N GLY A 217 -9.90 -4.59 10.77
CA GLY A 217 -9.61 -3.53 11.74
C GLY A 217 -10.64 -2.38 11.73
N PRO A 218 -10.71 -1.60 12.82
CA PRO A 218 -11.55 -0.41 12.89
C PRO A 218 -11.30 0.57 11.74
N MET A 219 -12.33 1.33 11.38
CA MET A 219 -12.24 2.45 10.44
C MET A 219 -11.78 2.06 9.03
N PHE A 220 -11.93 0.79 8.65
CA PHE A 220 -11.47 0.18 7.40
C PHE A 220 -11.56 1.10 6.17
N ALA A 221 -12.75 1.63 5.87
CA ALA A 221 -12.98 2.61 4.81
C ALA A 221 -13.75 3.84 5.33
N TYR A 222 -13.40 4.29 6.54
CA TYR A 222 -13.99 5.49 7.13
C TYR A 222 -13.81 6.70 6.20
N GLY A 223 -14.88 7.43 5.92
CA GLY A 223 -14.84 8.66 5.13
C GLY A 223 -14.61 8.44 3.64
N CYS A 224 -14.74 7.23 3.12
CA CYS A 224 -14.77 6.97 1.69
C CYS A 224 -16.13 7.42 1.11
N SER A 225 -16.34 8.73 1.03
CA SER A 225 -17.64 9.33 0.70
C SER A 225 -18.14 9.01 -0.71
N SER A 226 -17.25 8.71 -1.66
CA SER A 226 -17.62 8.27 -3.02
C SER A 226 -17.82 6.76 -3.17
N LEU A 227 -17.68 5.96 -2.11
CA LEU A 227 -17.80 4.50 -2.18
C LEU A 227 -19.25 4.10 -2.43
N THR A 228 -19.52 3.56 -3.61
CA THR A 228 -20.88 3.16 -4.05
C THR A 228 -21.14 1.66 -3.90
N CYS A 229 -20.08 0.85 -3.90
CA CYS A 229 -20.15 -0.61 -3.86
C CYS A 229 -19.01 -1.18 -3.03
N VAL A 230 -19.34 -2.12 -2.14
CA VAL A 230 -18.36 -2.94 -1.43
C VAL A 230 -18.78 -4.40 -1.55
N ASN A 231 -17.91 -5.24 -2.11
CA ASN A 231 -18.18 -6.66 -2.22
C ASN A 231 -17.58 -7.40 -1.02
N LEU A 232 -18.44 -7.91 -0.15
CA LEU A 232 -18.05 -8.65 1.07
C LEU A 232 -18.18 -10.18 0.89
N SER A 233 -18.49 -10.69 -0.31
CA SER A 233 -18.83 -12.10 -0.54
C SER A 233 -17.71 -13.09 -0.22
N GLY A 234 -16.47 -12.60 -0.16
CA GLY A 234 -15.29 -13.37 0.20
C GLY A 234 -15.12 -13.58 1.70
N LEU A 235 -15.72 -12.73 2.56
CA LEU A 235 -15.44 -12.67 4.00
C LEU A 235 -16.13 -13.77 4.83
N ARG A 236 -16.11 -15.01 4.35
CA ARG A 236 -16.79 -16.16 4.93
C ARG A 236 -16.19 -16.60 6.27
N ALA A 237 -14.88 -16.43 6.42
CA ALA A 237 -14.14 -16.74 7.64
C ALA A 237 -14.07 -15.56 8.63
N CYS A 238 -14.67 -14.41 8.31
CA CYS A 238 -14.49 -13.20 9.10
C CYS A 238 -15.27 -13.28 10.42
N GLU A 239 -14.54 -13.27 11.53
CA GLU A 239 -15.07 -13.35 12.89
C GLU A 239 -15.34 -11.97 13.51
N GLU A 240 -14.54 -10.96 13.13
CA GLU A 240 -14.62 -9.61 13.71
C GLU A 240 -14.56 -8.49 12.67
N VAL A 241 -15.54 -7.59 12.73
CA VAL A 241 -15.59 -6.32 12.01
C VAL A 241 -15.39 -5.18 13.02
N GLY A 242 -14.34 -4.37 12.83
CA GLY A 242 -14.02 -3.28 13.74
C GLY A 242 -15.00 -2.10 13.73
N THR A 243 -14.92 -1.27 14.77
CA THR A 243 -15.70 -0.02 14.93
C THR A 243 -15.58 0.89 13.72
N ALA A 244 -16.67 1.55 13.34
CA ALA A 244 -16.70 2.52 12.24
C ALA A 244 -16.22 1.99 10.88
N PHE A 245 -16.40 0.69 10.61
CA PHE A 245 -16.00 -0.06 9.41
C PHE A 245 -16.14 0.73 8.08
N LEU A 246 -17.33 1.24 7.78
CA LEU A 246 -17.66 2.05 6.59
C LEU A 246 -18.31 3.38 7.00
N ARG A 247 -17.96 3.92 8.17
CA ARG A 247 -18.56 5.17 8.66
C ARG A 247 -18.26 6.31 7.68
N GLY A 248 -19.29 7.05 7.28
CA GLY A 248 -19.16 8.17 6.33
C GLY A 248 -19.02 7.76 4.86
N CYS A 249 -19.35 6.51 4.50
CA CYS A 249 -19.53 6.11 3.10
C CYS A 249 -20.88 6.64 2.57
N GLU A 250 -20.94 7.94 2.35
CA GLU A 250 -22.18 8.68 2.03
C GLU A 250 -22.86 8.21 0.73
N ALA A 251 -22.10 7.75 -0.26
CA ALA A 251 -22.63 7.25 -1.54
C ALA A 251 -23.01 5.76 -1.55
N LEU A 252 -22.84 5.03 -0.44
CA LEU A 252 -23.05 3.58 -0.38
C LEU A 252 -24.55 3.26 -0.31
N THR A 253 -25.04 2.50 -1.29
CA THR A 253 -26.49 2.22 -1.44
C THR A 253 -26.92 0.84 -0.97
N ASN A 254 -26.01 -0.14 -1.06
CA ASN A 254 -26.25 -1.52 -0.66
C ASN A 254 -25.07 -2.06 0.14
N VAL A 255 -25.37 -2.79 1.20
CA VAL A 255 -24.39 -3.57 1.96
C VAL A 255 -24.95 -4.99 2.15
N ASP A 256 -24.28 -5.97 1.55
CA ASP A 256 -24.60 -7.39 1.71
C ASP A 256 -23.58 -8.05 2.63
N MET A 257 -24.02 -8.45 3.83
CA MET A 257 -23.22 -9.20 4.80
C MET A 257 -23.69 -10.67 4.93
N SER A 258 -24.51 -11.17 3.99
CA SER A 258 -25.07 -12.53 4.02
C SER A 258 -24.01 -13.64 3.96
N ALA A 259 -22.81 -13.33 3.44
CA ALA A 259 -21.69 -14.27 3.39
C ALA A 259 -20.92 -14.39 4.72
N MET A 260 -21.13 -13.48 5.67
CA MET A 260 -20.32 -13.34 6.90
C MET A 260 -20.82 -14.22 8.05
N GLY A 261 -20.98 -15.53 7.79
CA GLY A 261 -21.57 -16.50 8.72
C GLY A 261 -20.77 -16.75 10.00
N GLU A 262 -19.46 -16.53 9.96
CA GLU A 262 -18.56 -16.69 11.12
C GLU A 262 -18.45 -15.43 11.99
N CYS A 263 -19.08 -14.32 11.59
CA CYS A 263 -18.95 -13.06 12.32
C CYS A 263 -19.61 -13.16 13.69
N ARG A 264 -18.85 -12.86 14.74
CA ARG A 264 -19.27 -12.86 16.15
C ARG A 264 -19.31 -11.46 16.73
N LYS A 265 -18.49 -10.55 16.20
CA LYS A 265 -18.31 -9.20 16.74
C LYS A 265 -18.35 -8.14 15.65
N ILE A 266 -19.20 -7.15 15.85
CA ILE A 266 -19.25 -5.92 15.04
C ILE A 266 -19.03 -4.74 15.98
N GLY A 267 -18.08 -3.88 15.65
CA GLY A 267 -17.82 -2.68 16.44
C GLY A 267 -18.88 -1.60 16.23
N ASP A 268 -18.95 -0.67 17.18
CA ASP A 268 -19.95 0.41 17.16
C ASP A 268 -19.86 1.29 15.90
N GLU A 269 -20.98 1.89 15.54
CA GLU A 269 -21.09 2.87 14.45
C GLU A 269 -20.56 2.38 13.08
N PHE A 270 -20.52 1.06 12.85
CA PHE A 270 -19.86 0.45 11.70
C PHE A 270 -20.36 0.95 10.33
N LEU A 271 -21.60 1.44 10.25
CA LEU A 271 -22.21 2.04 9.05
C LEU A 271 -22.65 3.50 9.25
N ARG A 272 -22.31 4.14 10.37
CA ARG A 272 -22.82 5.49 10.70
C ARG A 272 -22.50 6.47 9.56
N GLY A 273 -23.47 7.27 9.13
CA GLY A 273 -23.27 8.25 8.05
C GLY A 273 -23.27 7.66 6.63
N CYS A 274 -23.62 6.37 6.45
CA CYS A 274 -24.02 5.85 5.14
C CYS A 274 -25.42 6.36 4.79
N THR A 275 -25.51 7.63 4.39
CA THR A 275 -26.78 8.36 4.21
C THR A 275 -27.58 7.92 2.98
N ALA A 276 -26.93 7.35 1.96
CA ALA A 276 -27.59 6.81 0.77
C ALA A 276 -28.02 5.32 0.90
N LEU A 277 -27.86 4.69 2.06
CA LEU A 277 -28.10 3.25 2.22
C LEU A 277 -29.59 2.91 2.07
N THR A 278 -29.91 2.04 1.12
CA THR A 278 -31.27 1.56 0.82
C THR A 278 -31.48 0.08 1.14
N THR A 279 -30.41 -0.72 1.18
CA THR A 279 -30.49 -2.15 1.46
C THR A 279 -29.35 -2.58 2.35
N LEU A 280 -29.68 -3.34 3.39
CA LEU A 280 -28.73 -3.91 4.33
C LEU A 280 -29.12 -5.36 4.61
N ASP A 281 -28.36 -6.32 4.08
CA ASP A 281 -28.61 -7.74 4.30
C ASP A 281 -27.72 -8.29 5.42
N LEU A 282 -28.33 -8.65 6.55
CA LEU A 282 -27.67 -9.24 7.71
C LEU A 282 -28.03 -10.73 7.90
N ARG A 283 -28.73 -11.37 6.96
CA ARG A 283 -29.31 -12.72 7.14
C ARG A 283 -28.28 -13.81 7.42
N GLY A 284 -27.03 -13.59 6.99
CA GLY A 284 -25.91 -14.49 7.25
C GLY A 284 -25.33 -14.40 8.67
N MET A 285 -25.62 -13.33 9.41
CA MET A 285 -24.90 -12.98 10.65
C MET A 285 -25.45 -13.68 11.90
N ALA A 286 -25.76 -14.97 11.81
CA ALA A 286 -26.42 -15.72 12.89
C ALA A 286 -25.56 -15.90 14.16
N LYS A 287 -24.23 -15.74 14.05
CA LYS A 287 -23.29 -15.88 15.17
C LYS A 287 -23.00 -14.55 15.89
N CYS A 288 -23.48 -13.42 15.38
CA CYS A 288 -23.36 -12.13 16.04
C CYS A 288 -24.42 -12.02 17.15
N GLU A 289 -23.98 -11.96 18.41
CA GLU A 289 -24.89 -11.85 19.56
C GLU A 289 -25.72 -10.56 19.52
N GLU A 290 -25.10 -9.43 19.18
CA GLU A 290 -25.78 -8.15 18.99
C GLU A 290 -25.12 -7.30 17.91
N VAL A 291 -25.94 -6.72 17.02
CA VAL A 291 -25.52 -5.66 16.08
C VAL A 291 -26.00 -4.32 16.62
N ARG A 292 -25.10 -3.59 17.28
CA ARG A 292 -25.41 -2.29 17.92
C ARG A 292 -25.18 -1.12 16.97
N GLY A 293 -25.69 0.05 17.36
CA GLY A 293 -25.40 1.30 16.67
C GLY A 293 -26.07 1.46 15.31
N LEU A 294 -27.16 0.72 15.05
CA LEU A 294 -28.01 0.88 13.86
C LEU A 294 -29.06 2.00 14.01
N ASN A 295 -29.09 2.71 15.14
CA ASN A 295 -30.11 3.73 15.43
C ASN A 295 -30.11 4.88 14.41
N PHE A 296 -28.97 5.16 13.77
CA PHE A 296 -28.90 6.15 12.69
C PHE A 296 -29.66 5.72 11.42
N LEU A 297 -30.03 4.44 11.31
CA LEU A 297 -30.89 3.91 10.25
C LEU A 297 -32.39 3.99 10.60
N GLU A 298 -32.75 4.40 11.82
CA GLU A 298 -34.15 4.64 12.21
C GLU A 298 -34.64 5.91 11.50
N GLY A 299 -35.14 5.75 10.28
CA GLY A 299 -35.63 6.85 9.44
C GLY A 299 -35.16 6.82 7.99
N THR A 300 -34.27 5.89 7.61
CA THR A 300 -33.86 5.74 6.20
C THR A 300 -35.03 5.19 5.39
N LYS A 301 -35.66 6.05 4.60
CA LYS A 301 -36.82 5.67 3.76
C LYS A 301 -36.39 4.60 2.75
N GLY A 302 -37.11 3.49 2.73
CA GLY A 302 -36.88 2.39 1.79
C GLY A 302 -35.85 1.36 2.23
N LEU A 303 -35.31 1.47 3.46
CA LEU A 303 -34.39 0.46 3.99
C LEU A 303 -35.06 -0.90 4.12
N THR A 304 -34.63 -1.86 3.30
CA THR A 304 -35.00 -3.27 3.47
C THR A 304 -33.93 -3.96 4.33
N ARG A 305 -34.38 -4.58 5.43
CA ARG A 305 -33.55 -5.39 6.35
C ARG A 305 -33.84 -6.87 6.15
#